data_AF-A0A166CZE6-F1
#
_entry.id   AF-A0A166CZE6-F1
#
_cell.length_a   1.000
_cell.length_b   1.000
_cell.length_c   1.000
_cell.angle_alpha   90.00
_cell.angle_beta   90.00
_cell.angle_gamma   90.00
#
_symmetry.space_group_name_H-M   'P 1'
#
loop_
_entity.id
_entity.type
_entity.pdbx_description
1 polymer ?
#
loop_
_entity_poly.entity_id
_entity_poly.type
_entity_poly.pdbx_seq_one_letter_code
_entity_poly.pdbx_strand_id
1 'polypeptide(L)'
;MYGVLKSILGRASEAFGQLFNGPQGAFITGSDTYEQLPIMRLTDNATDVDHFLRAVFCPWYLIRLRRLQKDRKHGLLRVPPGYYGILRLAQKYMAYEFIPELMDVFHEVWPIDLPAWLEKEISRLKKVYESGPPPNPDGNELDIEWDQTDLLPDPISTYAFALEHPALYDILPTVAYDIVHSHTVPVPSNDGGFRRLDFSLLDQQDTLNLRAGGEVLRLDCLRKLDFDGFTGISLRVERCLHTPGVRYPDDLACYDGLRKFWRRNVVPLVSLTRPIDFLEFPTTCFAEGVCPSCAAAVVGHLNNAKYVMWAKLPIYFRLTGIVSPGWGLGFDADERINLLPRPWQDEVRAVLNVAQDPDAGPRMFEQLRNGPLL
;
A
#
# COMPACT_ATOMS: atom_id res chain seq x y z
N MET A 1 -31.76 3.79 -21.22
CA MET A 1 -31.76 2.58 -22.06
C MET A 1 -30.53 2.64 -22.97
N TYR A 2 -29.83 1.52 -23.17
CA TYR A 2 -28.64 1.47 -24.03
C TYR A 2 -28.92 0.57 -25.24
N GLY A 3 -28.61 1.06 -26.44
CA GLY A 3 -28.53 0.22 -27.63
C GLY A 3 -27.13 -0.39 -27.72
N VAL A 4 -27.03 -1.72 -27.76
CA VAL A 4 -25.75 -2.44 -27.80
C VAL A 4 -25.72 -3.43 -28.96
N LEU A 5 -24.55 -3.58 -29.59
CA LEU A 5 -24.34 -4.61 -30.60
C LEU A 5 -24.00 -5.94 -29.93
N LYS A 6 -24.85 -6.96 -30.13
CA LYS A 6 -24.66 -8.31 -29.58
C LYS A 6 -23.29 -8.90 -29.88
N SER A 7 -22.79 -8.69 -31.11
CA SER A 7 -21.49 -9.22 -31.55
C SER A 7 -20.31 -8.59 -30.79
N ILE A 8 -20.35 -7.30 -30.48
CA ILE A 8 -19.29 -6.61 -29.74
C ILE A 8 -19.34 -7.04 -28.27
N LEU A 9 -20.51 -6.98 -27.65
CA LEU A 9 -20.68 -7.31 -26.25
C LEU A 9 -20.40 -8.81 -25.99
N GLY A 10 -20.84 -9.70 -26.88
CA GLY A 10 -20.57 -11.13 -26.79
C GLY A 10 -19.13 -11.52 -27.10
N ARG A 11 -18.36 -10.68 -27.81
CA ARG A 11 -16.91 -10.87 -27.97
C ARG A 11 -16.15 -10.43 -26.72
N ALA A 12 -16.53 -9.29 -26.14
CA ALA A 12 -15.85 -8.72 -24.99
C ALA A 12 -16.16 -9.44 -23.67
N SER A 13 -17.26 -10.20 -23.61
CA SER A 13 -17.74 -10.89 -22.42
C SER A 13 -18.18 -12.31 -22.77
N GLU A 14 -17.54 -13.29 -22.15
CA GLU A 14 -17.88 -14.69 -22.36
C GLU A 14 -19.32 -14.99 -21.93
N ALA A 15 -19.76 -14.45 -20.79
CA ALA A 15 -21.12 -14.62 -20.29
C ALA A 15 -22.17 -14.14 -21.30
N PHE A 16 -21.96 -12.94 -21.90
CA PHE A 16 -22.85 -12.45 -22.93
C PHE A 16 -22.71 -13.22 -24.25
N GLY A 17 -21.51 -13.68 -24.60
CA GLY A 17 -21.28 -14.52 -25.77
C GLY A 17 -22.07 -15.83 -25.69
N GLN A 18 -22.02 -16.51 -24.55
CA GLN A 18 -22.82 -17.72 -24.29
C GLN A 18 -24.32 -17.41 -24.31
N LEU A 19 -24.74 -16.31 -23.69
CA LEU A 19 -26.14 -15.87 -23.66
C LEU A 19 -26.71 -15.61 -25.05
N PHE A 20 -25.92 -15.02 -25.96
CA PHE A 20 -26.36 -14.67 -27.32
C PHE A 20 -26.26 -15.83 -28.32
N ASN A 21 -25.35 -16.78 -28.09
CA ASN A 21 -25.17 -17.94 -28.97
C ASN A 21 -25.99 -19.17 -28.54
N GLY A 22 -26.52 -19.18 -27.32
CA GLY A 22 -27.41 -20.22 -26.82
C GLY A 22 -28.84 -20.15 -27.41
N PRO A 23 -29.72 -21.13 -27.07
CA PRO A 23 -31.10 -21.15 -27.53
C PRO A 23 -31.86 -19.86 -27.18
N GLN A 24 -32.09 -19.00 -28.18
CA GLN A 24 -32.75 -17.71 -28.00
C GLN A 24 -34.27 -17.80 -27.78
N GLY A 25 -34.84 -19.01 -27.76
CA GLY A 25 -36.29 -19.23 -27.68
C GLY A 25 -36.94 -18.50 -26.50
N ALA A 26 -36.31 -18.56 -25.31
CA ALA A 26 -36.79 -17.88 -24.12
C ALA A 26 -36.71 -16.34 -24.21
N PHE A 27 -35.70 -15.79 -24.90
CA PHE A 27 -35.63 -14.36 -25.18
C PHE A 27 -36.74 -13.95 -26.15
N ILE A 28 -36.94 -14.70 -27.23
CA ILE A 28 -37.86 -14.31 -28.30
C ILE A 28 -39.33 -14.41 -27.86
N THR A 29 -39.69 -15.42 -27.04
CA THR A 29 -41.09 -15.62 -26.61
C THR A 29 -41.43 -14.94 -25.27
N GLY A 30 -40.44 -14.58 -24.45
CA GLY A 30 -40.65 -14.06 -23.10
C GLY A 30 -40.06 -12.67 -22.82
N SER A 31 -39.24 -12.08 -23.69
CA SER A 31 -38.66 -10.76 -23.43
C SER A 31 -39.57 -9.63 -23.87
N ASP A 32 -39.73 -8.62 -23.01
CA ASP A 32 -40.24 -7.31 -23.41
C ASP A 32 -39.44 -6.80 -24.63
N THR A 33 -40.12 -6.19 -25.60
CA THR A 33 -39.48 -5.53 -26.74
C THR A 33 -39.64 -4.02 -26.66
N TYR A 34 -38.60 -3.27 -26.99
CA TYR A 34 -38.67 -1.82 -27.18
C TYR A 34 -38.29 -1.53 -28.63
N GLU A 35 -39.18 -0.87 -29.38
CA GLU A 35 -38.99 -0.62 -30.81
C GLU A 35 -38.65 -1.92 -31.59
N GLN A 36 -39.33 -3.02 -31.27
CA GLN A 36 -39.13 -4.35 -31.84
C GLN A 36 -37.76 -4.99 -31.54
N LEU A 37 -36.92 -4.34 -30.72
CA LEU A 37 -35.67 -4.90 -30.25
C LEU A 37 -35.88 -5.61 -28.90
N PRO A 38 -35.28 -6.80 -28.69
CA PRO A 38 -35.39 -7.51 -27.42
C PRO A 38 -34.71 -6.70 -26.31
N ILE A 39 -35.38 -6.56 -25.18
CA ILE A 39 -34.86 -5.87 -24.00
C ILE A 39 -34.26 -6.91 -23.04
N MET A 40 -33.07 -6.61 -22.54
CA MET A 40 -32.46 -7.32 -21.42
C MET A 40 -32.38 -6.36 -20.23
N ARG A 41 -32.98 -6.75 -19.10
CA ARG A 41 -32.89 -6.00 -17.85
C ARG A 41 -31.68 -6.47 -17.06
N LEU A 42 -30.76 -5.57 -16.76
CA LEU A 42 -29.66 -5.81 -15.83
C LEU A 42 -30.06 -5.29 -14.45
N THR A 43 -29.74 -6.03 -13.39
CA THR A 43 -30.04 -5.65 -12.00
C THR A 43 -28.94 -4.82 -11.36
N ASP A 44 -27.88 -4.51 -12.12
CA ASP A 44 -26.72 -3.78 -11.64
C ASP A 44 -26.97 -2.27 -11.55
N ASN A 45 -26.07 -1.58 -10.85
CA ASN A 45 -26.08 -0.12 -10.78
C ASN A 45 -25.97 0.50 -12.19
N ALA A 46 -26.89 1.40 -12.52
CA ALA A 46 -26.97 1.99 -13.86
C ALA A 46 -25.70 2.76 -14.27
N THR A 47 -25.03 3.44 -13.32
CA THR A 47 -23.78 4.17 -13.55
C THR A 47 -22.63 3.22 -13.87
N ASP A 48 -22.53 2.10 -13.16
CA ASP A 48 -21.51 1.10 -13.45
C ASP A 48 -21.72 0.43 -14.79
N VAL A 49 -22.98 0.13 -15.13
CA VAL A 49 -23.34 -0.39 -16.46
C VAL A 49 -22.96 0.60 -17.55
N ASP A 50 -23.20 1.91 -17.36
CA ASP A 50 -22.75 2.95 -18.29
C ASP A 50 -21.23 2.91 -18.48
N HIS A 51 -20.46 2.90 -17.39
CA HIS A 51 -19.01 2.84 -17.41
C HIS A 51 -18.49 1.57 -18.10
N PHE A 52 -19.05 0.41 -17.77
CA PHE A 52 -18.68 -0.88 -18.34
C PHE A 52 -18.99 -0.94 -19.85
N LEU A 53 -20.19 -0.53 -20.27
CA LEU A 53 -20.54 -0.48 -21.68
C LEU A 53 -19.63 0.50 -22.44
N ARG A 54 -19.31 1.67 -21.88
CA ARG A 54 -18.35 2.58 -22.51
C ARG A 54 -16.97 1.96 -22.64
N ALA A 55 -16.49 1.23 -21.63
CA ALA A 55 -15.21 0.53 -21.72
C ALA A 55 -15.21 -0.51 -22.85
N VAL A 56 -16.30 -1.27 -22.99
CA VAL A 56 -16.47 -2.29 -24.05
C VAL A 56 -16.54 -1.66 -25.45
N PHE A 57 -17.30 -0.58 -25.62
CA PHE A 57 -17.60 -0.01 -26.93
C PHE A 57 -16.63 1.10 -27.36
N CYS A 58 -15.84 1.67 -26.44
CA CYS A 58 -14.91 2.76 -26.72
C CYS A 58 -13.52 2.41 -26.17
N PRO A 59 -12.58 1.88 -26.99
CA PRO A 59 -11.26 1.45 -26.53
C PRO A 59 -10.43 2.54 -25.82
N TRP A 60 -10.69 3.81 -26.10
CA TRP A 60 -10.00 4.96 -25.48
C TRP A 60 -10.64 5.42 -24.16
N TYR A 61 -11.71 4.77 -23.71
CA TYR A 61 -12.50 5.22 -22.56
C TYR A 61 -11.74 5.12 -21.24
N LEU A 62 -11.11 3.98 -20.97
CA LEU A 62 -10.30 3.76 -19.77
C LEU A 62 -9.14 4.75 -19.71
N ILE A 63 -8.42 4.92 -20.83
CA ILE A 63 -7.37 5.93 -20.99
C ILE A 63 -7.89 7.35 -20.71
N ARG A 64 -9.08 7.71 -21.22
CA ARG A 64 -9.69 9.01 -20.95
C ARG A 64 -10.01 9.19 -19.46
N LEU A 65 -10.66 8.21 -18.83
CA LEU A 65 -10.97 8.28 -17.40
C LEU A 65 -9.71 8.46 -16.56
N ARG A 66 -8.65 7.69 -16.87
CA ARG A 66 -7.34 7.82 -16.23
C ARG A 66 -6.78 9.23 -16.43
N ARG A 67 -6.74 9.74 -17.67
CA ARG A 67 -6.21 11.09 -17.98
C ARG A 67 -6.97 12.21 -17.29
N LEU A 68 -8.29 12.10 -17.16
CA LEU A 68 -9.12 13.13 -16.51
C LEU A 68 -8.84 13.26 -15.02
N GLN A 69 -8.40 12.19 -14.35
CA GLN A 69 -8.08 12.18 -12.92
C GLN A 69 -6.58 12.25 -12.64
N LYS A 70 -5.73 12.16 -13.66
CA LYS A 70 -4.28 12.17 -13.52
C LYS A 70 -3.79 13.61 -13.33
N ASP A 71 -3.23 13.90 -12.16
CA ASP A 71 -2.50 15.14 -11.95
C ASP A 71 -1.23 15.15 -12.82
N ARG A 72 -0.95 16.27 -13.49
CA ARG A 72 0.17 16.39 -14.44
C ARG A 72 1.53 16.16 -13.78
N LYS A 73 1.66 16.52 -12.50
CA LYS A 73 2.91 16.46 -11.72
C LYS A 73 2.96 15.25 -10.81
N HIS A 74 1.83 14.87 -10.23
CA HIS A 74 1.77 13.84 -9.18
C HIS A 74 1.17 12.49 -9.64
N GLY A 75 0.73 12.40 -10.89
CA GLY A 75 0.10 11.21 -11.45
C GLY A 75 -1.30 10.96 -10.87
N LEU A 76 -1.76 9.69 -10.86
CA LEU A 76 -3.05 9.34 -10.26
C LEU A 76 -2.97 9.31 -8.73
N LEU A 77 -3.61 10.26 -8.05
CA LEU A 77 -3.62 10.26 -6.58
C LEU A 77 -4.67 9.31 -6.00
N ARG A 78 -5.72 9.04 -6.78
CA ARG A 78 -6.86 8.18 -6.45
C ARG A 78 -7.29 7.36 -7.66
N VAL A 79 -7.93 6.22 -7.41
CA VAL A 79 -8.58 5.43 -8.46
C VAL A 79 -9.81 6.19 -8.97
N PRO A 80 -9.98 6.38 -10.29
CA PRO A 80 -11.19 6.99 -10.84
C PRO A 80 -12.43 6.19 -10.43
N PRO A 81 -13.51 6.82 -9.92
CA PRO A 81 -14.66 6.09 -9.37
C PRO A 81 -15.27 5.03 -10.30
N GLY A 82 -15.28 5.27 -11.62
CA GLY A 82 -15.79 4.31 -12.60
C GLY A 82 -15.01 3.00 -12.69
N TYR A 83 -13.75 2.94 -12.25
CA TYR A 83 -12.93 1.71 -12.33
C TYR A 83 -13.46 0.61 -11.41
N TYR A 84 -14.03 0.95 -10.24
CA TYR A 84 -14.65 -0.01 -9.32
C TYR A 84 -15.83 -0.72 -9.99
N GLY A 85 -16.74 0.04 -10.59
CA GLY A 85 -17.89 -0.49 -11.32
C GLY A 85 -17.49 -1.36 -12.52
N ILE A 86 -16.51 -0.89 -13.30
CA ILE A 86 -16.03 -1.62 -14.48
C ILE A 86 -15.39 -2.95 -14.06
N LEU A 87 -14.53 -2.98 -13.04
CA LEU A 87 -13.88 -4.22 -12.61
C LEU A 87 -14.89 -5.24 -12.10
N ARG A 88 -15.83 -4.81 -11.26
CA ARG A 88 -16.89 -5.68 -10.74
C ARG A 88 -17.73 -6.29 -11.85
N LEU A 89 -18.18 -5.49 -12.81
CA LEU A 89 -18.97 -5.98 -13.94
C LEU A 89 -18.13 -6.81 -14.92
N ALA A 90 -16.84 -6.48 -15.10
CA ALA A 90 -15.93 -7.27 -15.91
C ALA A 90 -15.76 -8.68 -15.34
N GLN A 91 -15.64 -8.84 -14.02
CA GLN A 91 -15.60 -10.17 -13.42
C GLN A 91 -16.95 -10.88 -13.50
N LYS A 92 -18.05 -10.21 -13.13
CA LYS A 92 -19.41 -10.77 -13.18
C LYS A 92 -19.78 -11.29 -14.58
N TYR A 93 -19.41 -10.55 -15.61
CA TYR A 93 -19.71 -10.88 -17.00
C TYR A 93 -18.54 -11.55 -17.73
N MET A 94 -17.47 -11.97 -17.02
CA MET A 94 -16.33 -12.68 -17.62
C MET A 94 -15.69 -11.93 -18.80
N ALA A 95 -15.54 -10.61 -18.65
CA ALA A 95 -14.87 -9.72 -19.58
C ALA A 95 -13.41 -9.47 -19.17
N TYR A 96 -12.63 -10.55 -19.11
CA TYR A 96 -11.29 -10.54 -18.51
C TYR A 96 -10.25 -9.71 -19.29
N GLU A 97 -10.53 -9.35 -20.55
CA GLU A 97 -9.65 -8.54 -21.40
C GLU A 97 -9.33 -7.16 -20.79
N PHE A 98 -10.24 -6.60 -19.99
CA PHE A 98 -10.04 -5.28 -19.37
C PHE A 98 -9.26 -5.33 -18.06
N ILE A 99 -9.17 -6.50 -17.41
CA ILE A 99 -8.65 -6.60 -16.04
C ILE A 99 -7.21 -6.08 -15.93
N PRO A 100 -6.27 -6.39 -16.83
CA PRO A 100 -4.91 -5.87 -16.73
C PRO A 100 -4.85 -4.33 -16.74
N GLU A 101 -5.57 -3.66 -17.66
CA GLU A 101 -5.59 -2.19 -17.74
C GLU A 101 -6.25 -1.55 -16.50
N LEU A 102 -7.26 -2.22 -15.93
CA LEU A 102 -7.88 -1.78 -14.69
C LEU A 102 -6.89 -1.91 -13.52
N MET A 103 -6.22 -3.06 -13.39
CA MET A 103 -5.23 -3.34 -12.34
C MET A 103 -4.08 -2.33 -12.35
N ASP A 104 -3.60 -1.90 -13.53
CA ASP A 104 -2.53 -0.90 -13.64
C ASP A 104 -2.87 0.41 -12.92
N VAL A 105 -4.14 0.81 -12.90
CA VAL A 105 -4.58 2.02 -12.20
C VAL A 105 -4.60 1.82 -10.69
N PHE A 106 -5.02 0.65 -10.21
CA PHE A 106 -4.94 0.31 -8.79
C PHE A 106 -3.48 0.25 -8.32
N HIS A 107 -2.58 -0.36 -9.10
CA HIS A 107 -1.14 -0.41 -8.79
C HIS A 107 -0.44 0.96 -8.89
N GLU A 108 -0.87 1.87 -9.78
CA GLU A 108 -0.34 3.25 -9.81
C GLU A 108 -0.70 4.01 -8.51
N VAL A 109 -1.87 3.71 -7.94
CA VAL A 109 -2.34 4.34 -6.70
C VAL A 109 -1.74 3.64 -5.49
N TRP A 110 -1.74 2.31 -5.40
CA TRP A 110 -1.08 1.57 -4.32
C TRP A 110 0.03 0.69 -4.87
N PRO A 111 1.24 1.26 -5.08
CA PRO A 111 2.39 0.47 -5.51
C PRO A 111 2.71 -0.63 -4.51
N ILE A 112 3.14 -1.76 -5.04
CA ILE A 112 3.49 -2.94 -4.23
C ILE A 112 4.96 -2.94 -3.82
N ASP A 113 5.83 -2.24 -4.54
CA ASP A 113 7.24 -2.10 -4.19
C ASP A 113 7.49 -0.85 -3.33
N LEU A 114 8.39 -0.98 -2.35
CA LEU A 114 8.70 0.08 -1.40
C LEU A 114 9.19 1.38 -2.08
N PRO A 115 10.10 1.37 -3.06
CA PRO A 115 10.55 2.60 -3.71
C PRO A 115 9.42 3.36 -4.41
N ALA A 116 8.60 2.69 -5.21
CA ALA A 116 7.46 3.33 -5.88
C ALA A 116 6.42 3.82 -4.87
N TRP A 117 6.18 3.07 -3.80
CA TRP A 117 5.29 3.52 -2.73
C TRP A 117 5.82 4.80 -2.05
N LEU A 118 7.10 4.86 -1.69
CA LEU A 118 7.72 6.05 -1.08
C LEU A 118 7.61 7.28 -2.00
N GLU A 119 7.93 7.12 -3.29
CA GLU A 119 7.80 8.21 -4.28
C GLU A 119 6.35 8.68 -4.40
N LYS A 120 5.41 7.72 -4.41
CA LYS A 120 3.99 8.00 -4.52
C LYS A 120 3.46 8.77 -3.32
N GLU A 121 3.85 8.35 -2.13
CA GLU A 121 3.39 8.94 -0.87
C GLU A 121 3.96 10.36 -0.68
N ILE A 122 5.24 10.57 -0.99
CA ILE A 122 5.83 11.94 -1.04
C ILE A 122 5.05 12.82 -2.02
N SER A 123 4.71 12.29 -3.19
CA SER A 123 3.95 13.03 -4.21
C SER A 123 2.55 13.40 -3.74
N ARG A 124 1.87 12.50 -3.00
CA ARG A 124 0.57 12.77 -2.38
C ARG A 124 0.65 13.83 -1.30
N LEU A 125 1.54 13.66 -0.33
CA LEU A 125 1.69 14.62 0.77
C LEU A 125 2.03 16.00 0.24
N LYS A 126 2.90 16.09 -0.77
CA LYS A 126 3.20 17.36 -1.44
C LYS A 126 1.95 18.01 -2.04
N LYS A 127 1.07 17.25 -2.70
CA LYS A 127 -0.19 17.77 -3.24
C LYS A 127 -1.13 18.22 -2.14
N VAL A 128 -1.22 17.44 -1.06
CA VAL A 128 -2.01 17.77 0.12
C VAL A 128 -1.54 19.11 0.66
N TYR A 129 -0.25 19.26 1.01
CA TYR A 129 0.33 20.52 1.49
C TYR A 129 0.11 21.70 0.53
N GLU A 130 0.25 21.49 -0.79
CA GLU A 130 -0.05 22.51 -1.82
C GLU A 130 -1.53 22.95 -1.84
N SER A 131 -2.43 22.12 -1.31
CA SER A 131 -3.87 22.39 -1.21
C SER A 131 -4.29 22.88 0.19
N GLY A 132 -3.34 23.00 1.11
CA GLY A 132 -3.61 23.43 2.48
C GLY A 132 -4.08 24.88 2.57
N PRO A 133 -4.79 25.23 3.66
CA PRO A 133 -5.16 26.62 3.91
C PRO A 133 -3.90 27.49 3.99
N PRO A 134 -3.95 28.75 3.51
CA PRO A 134 -2.81 29.64 3.63
C PRO A 134 -2.46 29.85 5.11
N PRO A 135 -1.17 30.01 5.45
CA PRO A 135 -0.77 30.29 6.83
C PRO A 135 -1.48 31.55 7.33
N ASN A 136 -1.98 31.51 8.56
CA ASN A 136 -2.70 32.64 9.15
C ASN A 136 -1.77 33.86 9.23
N PRO A 137 -2.09 34.99 8.57
CA PRO A 137 -1.23 36.18 8.57
C PRO A 137 -1.02 36.77 9.98
N ASP A 138 -1.96 36.52 10.90
CA ASP A 138 -1.92 37.08 12.25
C ASP A 138 -0.98 36.30 13.20
N GLY A 139 -0.35 35.21 12.74
CA GLY A 139 0.53 34.37 13.57
C GLY A 139 -0.17 33.66 14.73
N ASN A 140 -1.47 33.87 14.89
CA ASN A 140 -2.30 33.08 15.79
C ASN A 140 -2.56 31.75 15.10
N GLU A 141 -1.86 30.71 15.57
CA GLU A 141 -2.18 29.30 15.34
C GLU A 141 -3.58 29.02 15.91
N LEU A 142 -4.62 29.49 15.23
CA LEU A 142 -5.91 28.82 15.35
C LEU A 142 -5.69 27.47 14.69
N ASP A 143 -5.90 26.40 15.45
CA ASP A 143 -5.96 25.02 14.97
C ASP A 143 -7.09 24.92 13.94
N ILE A 144 -6.83 25.36 12.70
CA ILE A 144 -7.75 25.17 11.60
C ILE A 144 -7.67 23.69 11.30
N GLU A 145 -8.63 22.95 11.86
CA GLU A 145 -8.95 21.59 11.48
C GLU A 145 -9.06 21.50 9.95
N TRP A 146 -8.05 20.90 9.33
CA TRP A 146 -7.97 20.79 7.88
C TRP A 146 -8.28 19.36 7.44
N ASP A 147 -9.50 19.17 6.94
CA ASP A 147 -9.94 17.89 6.40
C ASP A 147 -9.27 17.61 5.05
N GLN A 148 -8.44 16.55 5.01
CA GLN A 148 -7.70 16.10 3.84
C GLN A 148 -8.34 14.88 3.17
N THR A 149 -9.52 14.44 3.62
CA THR A 149 -10.15 13.18 3.18
C THR A 149 -10.30 13.10 1.67
N ASP A 150 -10.76 14.17 1.02
CA ASP A 150 -10.98 14.20 -0.43
C ASP A 150 -9.70 14.35 -1.27
N LEU A 151 -8.56 14.67 -0.62
CA LEU A 151 -7.26 14.84 -1.27
C LEU A 151 -6.44 13.55 -1.31
N LEU A 152 -6.79 12.59 -0.46
CA LEU A 152 -6.16 11.29 -0.35
C LEU A 152 -7.07 10.21 -0.95
N PRO A 153 -6.53 9.07 -1.39
CA PRO A 153 -7.38 7.96 -1.79
C PRO A 153 -8.20 7.45 -0.59
N ASP A 154 -9.28 6.71 -0.80
CA ASP A 154 -9.99 6.04 0.31
C ASP A 154 -9.46 4.61 0.48
N PRO A 155 -8.67 4.32 1.52
CA PRO A 155 -8.03 3.03 1.66
C PRO A 155 -9.01 2.00 2.24
N ILE A 156 -10.04 2.43 2.99
CA ILE A 156 -11.00 1.51 3.62
C ILE A 156 -11.92 0.92 2.55
N SER A 157 -12.54 1.78 1.75
CA SER A 157 -13.38 1.32 0.62
C SER A 157 -12.58 0.46 -0.36
N THR A 158 -11.31 0.82 -0.61
CA THR A 158 -10.43 0.05 -1.48
C THR A 158 -10.08 -1.31 -0.91
N TYR A 159 -9.79 -1.39 0.39
CA TYR A 159 -9.47 -2.65 1.07
C TYR A 159 -10.66 -3.62 1.02
N ALA A 160 -11.85 -3.15 1.40
CA ALA A 160 -13.08 -3.94 1.33
C ALA A 160 -13.35 -4.43 -0.10
N PHE A 161 -13.22 -3.55 -1.09
CA PHE A 161 -13.39 -3.90 -2.49
C PHE A 161 -12.34 -4.93 -2.97
N ALA A 162 -11.07 -4.74 -2.64
CA ALA A 162 -9.99 -5.63 -3.07
C ALA A 162 -10.12 -7.04 -2.46
N LEU A 163 -10.69 -7.19 -1.25
CA LEU A 163 -11.00 -8.50 -0.67
C LEU A 163 -12.02 -9.31 -1.47
N GLU A 164 -12.95 -8.65 -2.17
CA GLU A 164 -13.95 -9.29 -3.03
C GLU A 164 -13.43 -9.61 -4.44
N HIS A 165 -12.25 -9.09 -4.80
CA HIS A 165 -11.74 -9.09 -6.17
C HIS A 165 -10.32 -9.65 -6.23
N PRO A 166 -10.12 -10.95 -6.57
CA PRO A 166 -8.82 -11.60 -6.59
C PRO A 166 -7.75 -10.90 -7.43
N ALA A 167 -8.15 -10.20 -8.50
CA ALA A 167 -7.28 -9.39 -9.33
C ALA A 167 -6.60 -8.23 -8.56
N LEU A 168 -7.07 -7.87 -7.37
CA LEU A 168 -6.56 -6.79 -6.54
C LEU A 168 -5.89 -7.29 -5.25
N TYR A 169 -5.72 -8.60 -5.06
CA TYR A 169 -5.13 -9.10 -3.82
C TYR A 169 -3.74 -8.53 -3.55
N ASP A 170 -2.94 -8.31 -4.60
CA ASP A 170 -1.59 -7.76 -4.45
C ASP A 170 -1.56 -6.30 -3.95
N ILE A 171 -2.64 -5.52 -4.04
CA ILE A 171 -2.63 -4.17 -3.42
C ILE A 171 -2.97 -4.22 -1.92
N LEU A 172 -3.56 -5.31 -1.42
CA LEU A 172 -4.09 -5.39 -0.04
C LEU A 172 -3.03 -5.08 1.03
N PRO A 173 -1.78 -5.57 0.99
CA PRO A 173 -0.82 -5.26 2.04
C PRO A 173 -0.43 -3.78 2.07
N THR A 174 -0.30 -3.14 0.91
CA THR A 174 -0.04 -1.69 0.81
C THR A 174 -1.25 -0.90 1.31
N VAL A 175 -2.47 -1.28 0.94
CA VAL A 175 -3.70 -0.62 1.40
C VAL A 175 -3.90 -0.81 2.91
N ALA A 176 -3.65 -2.00 3.45
CA ALA A 176 -3.69 -2.27 4.88
C ALA A 176 -2.67 -1.42 5.64
N TYR A 177 -1.47 -1.28 5.10
CA TYR A 177 -0.48 -0.36 5.62
C TYR A 177 -0.98 1.09 5.57
N ASP A 178 -1.57 1.54 4.45
CA ASP A 178 -2.24 2.87 4.28
C ASP A 178 -3.27 3.14 5.39
N ILE A 179 -4.09 2.15 5.73
CA ILE A 179 -5.06 2.25 6.82
C ILE A 179 -4.37 2.45 8.18
N VAL A 180 -3.36 1.64 8.52
CA VAL A 180 -2.77 1.67 9.87
C VAL A 180 -1.78 2.81 10.09
N HIS A 181 -1.15 3.34 9.03
CA HIS A 181 -0.23 4.48 9.14
C HIS A 181 -0.91 5.83 8.95
N SER A 182 -2.17 5.87 8.50
CA SER A 182 -2.94 7.11 8.35
C SER A 182 -3.21 7.80 9.68
N HIS A 183 -2.98 9.11 9.72
CA HIS A 183 -3.41 9.98 10.81
C HIS A 183 -4.94 10.19 10.74
N THR A 184 -5.67 9.64 11.70
CA THR A 184 -7.13 9.77 11.81
C THR A 184 -7.49 10.91 12.77
N VAL A 185 -8.75 11.38 12.72
CA VAL A 185 -9.32 12.44 13.59
C VAL A 185 -8.88 12.40 15.08
N PRO A 186 -8.74 11.25 15.78
CA PRO A 186 -8.24 11.25 17.16
C PRO A 186 -6.75 11.61 17.32
N VAL A 187 -5.98 11.72 16.23
CA VAL A 187 -4.54 12.02 16.22
C VAL A 187 -4.26 13.07 15.12
N PRO A 188 -4.54 14.37 15.38
CA PRO A 188 -4.13 15.43 14.46
C PRO A 188 -2.63 15.33 14.20
N SER A 189 -2.20 15.54 12.96
CA SER A 189 -0.79 15.80 12.72
C SER A 189 -0.42 17.11 13.42
N ASN A 190 0.87 17.31 13.71
CA ASN A 190 1.35 18.60 14.22
C ASN A 190 1.03 19.77 13.26
N ASP A 191 0.63 19.46 12.02
CA ASP A 191 0.33 20.41 10.95
C ASP A 191 -1.18 20.68 10.80
N GLY A 192 -2.02 20.19 11.72
CA GLY A 192 -3.47 20.47 11.79
C GLY A 192 -4.35 19.71 10.78
N GLY A 193 -3.75 18.88 9.92
CA GLY A 193 -4.44 18.05 8.94
C GLY A 193 -4.97 16.74 9.52
N PHE A 194 -6.14 16.29 9.09
CA PHE A 194 -6.66 14.95 9.39
C PHE A 194 -7.31 14.29 8.18
N ARG A 195 -7.34 12.95 8.18
CA ARG A 195 -8.08 12.12 7.21
C ARG A 195 -9.18 11.36 7.94
N ARG A 196 -10.39 11.37 7.41
CA ARG A 196 -11.51 10.56 7.92
C ARG A 196 -11.49 9.20 7.22
N LEU A 197 -11.53 8.14 8.02
CA LEU A 197 -11.60 6.77 7.54
C LEU A 197 -12.90 6.14 8.05
N ASP A 198 -13.74 5.64 7.14
CA ASP A 198 -15.03 5.03 7.48
C ASP A 198 -14.90 3.53 7.70
N PHE A 199 -14.49 3.13 8.91
CA PHE A 199 -14.37 1.73 9.30
C PHE A 199 -15.69 0.94 9.28
N SER A 200 -16.85 1.58 9.09
CA SER A 200 -18.13 0.86 9.02
C SER A 200 -18.27 -0.02 7.76
N LEU A 201 -17.41 0.20 6.76
CA LEU A 201 -17.35 -0.60 5.54
C LEU A 201 -16.57 -1.91 5.71
N LEU A 202 -15.86 -2.08 6.83
CA LEU A 202 -15.13 -3.31 7.14
C LEU A 202 -15.96 -4.19 8.07
N ASP A 203 -15.83 -5.50 7.90
CA ASP A 203 -16.34 -6.40 8.91
C ASP A 203 -15.51 -6.33 10.20
N GLN A 204 -16.04 -6.93 11.27
CA GLN A 204 -15.39 -6.93 12.58
C GLN A 204 -14.03 -7.67 12.55
N GLN A 205 -13.93 -8.74 11.77
CA GLN A 205 -12.73 -9.56 11.72
C GLN A 205 -11.59 -8.85 10.99
N ASP A 206 -11.88 -8.16 9.89
CA ASP A 206 -10.95 -7.33 9.13
C ASP A 206 -10.43 -6.18 9.97
N THR A 207 -11.33 -5.50 10.70
CA THR A 207 -10.95 -4.44 11.63
C THR A 207 -9.99 -4.95 12.72
N LEU A 208 -10.25 -6.15 13.27
CA LEU A 208 -9.37 -6.79 14.25
C LEU A 208 -8.03 -7.19 13.63
N ASN A 209 -8.03 -7.74 12.41
CA ASN A 209 -6.83 -8.14 11.70
C ASN A 209 -5.92 -6.94 11.38
N LEU A 210 -6.49 -5.83 10.91
CA LEU A 210 -5.75 -4.58 10.65
C LEU A 210 -5.12 -4.02 11.92
N ARG A 211 -5.87 -3.98 13.02
CA ARG A 211 -5.34 -3.52 14.33
C ARG A 211 -4.20 -4.41 14.82
N ALA A 212 -4.42 -5.73 14.83
CA ALA A 212 -3.40 -6.68 15.26
C ALA A 212 -2.16 -6.62 14.35
N GLY A 213 -2.34 -6.42 13.05
CA GLY A 213 -1.24 -6.23 12.11
C GLY A 213 -0.43 -4.96 12.38
N GLY A 214 -1.10 -3.85 12.68
CA GLY A 214 -0.43 -2.61 13.10
C GLY A 214 0.38 -2.76 14.40
N GLU A 215 -0.12 -3.54 15.35
CA GLU A 215 0.61 -3.88 16.58
C GLU A 215 1.85 -4.74 16.30
N VAL A 216 1.71 -5.80 15.49
CA VAL A 216 2.84 -6.68 15.12
C VAL A 216 3.89 -5.94 14.29
N LEU A 217 3.48 -5.09 13.35
CA LEU A 217 4.38 -4.19 12.60
C LEU A 217 5.20 -3.33 13.55
N ARG A 218 4.56 -2.71 14.55
CA ARG A 218 5.26 -1.89 15.55
C ARG A 218 6.23 -2.69 16.41
N LEU A 219 5.86 -3.89 16.85
CA LEU A 219 6.76 -4.78 17.59
C LEU A 219 7.98 -5.18 16.75
N ASP A 220 7.80 -5.50 15.48
CA ASP A 220 8.93 -5.80 14.60
C ASP A 220 9.81 -4.57 14.34
N CYS A 221 9.19 -3.39 14.21
CA CYS A 221 9.88 -2.11 14.09
C CYS A 221 10.73 -1.81 15.35
N LEU A 222 10.18 -1.99 16.55
CA LEU A 222 10.91 -1.85 17.82
C LEU A 222 12.16 -2.72 17.87
N ARG A 223 12.05 -4.01 17.48
CA ARG A 223 13.19 -4.93 17.46
C ARG A 223 14.25 -4.53 16.43
N LYS A 224 13.81 -4.12 15.24
CA LYS A 224 14.72 -3.74 14.14
C LYS A 224 15.36 -2.39 14.34
N LEU A 225 14.72 -1.49 15.09
CA LEU A 225 15.21 -0.16 15.40
C LEU A 225 15.80 -0.06 16.81
N ASP A 226 16.13 -1.19 17.43
CA ASP A 226 16.91 -1.20 18.65
C ASP A 226 18.36 -0.77 18.37
N PHE A 227 18.93 0.03 19.28
CA PHE A 227 20.28 0.57 19.09
C PHE A 227 21.34 -0.52 19.21
N ASP A 228 21.18 -1.46 20.13
CA ASP A 228 22.13 -2.56 20.31
C ASP A 228 22.04 -3.51 19.10
N GLY A 229 20.83 -3.78 18.61
CA GLY A 229 20.58 -4.45 17.32
C GLY A 229 21.31 -3.77 16.15
N PHE A 230 21.23 -2.45 16.03
CA PHE A 230 21.99 -1.69 15.03
C PHE A 230 23.50 -1.89 15.16
N THR A 231 24.04 -1.75 16.39
CA THR A 231 25.47 -1.88 16.63
C THR A 231 25.99 -3.29 16.34
N GLY A 232 25.20 -4.33 16.62
CA GLY A 232 25.57 -5.72 16.37
C GLY A 232 25.40 -6.17 14.91
N ILE A 233 24.45 -5.61 14.17
CA ILE A 233 24.11 -6.06 12.82
C ILE A 233 24.79 -5.23 11.73
N SER A 234 24.85 -3.90 11.90
CA SER A 234 25.16 -2.97 10.81
C SER A 234 26.38 -2.09 11.04
N LEU A 235 26.71 -1.78 12.29
CA LEU A 235 27.88 -0.96 12.61
C LEU A 235 29.16 -1.80 12.54
N ARG A 236 30.03 -1.48 11.58
CA ARG A 236 31.34 -2.13 11.42
C ARG A 236 32.44 -1.25 12.00
N VAL A 237 33.00 -1.66 13.13
CA VAL A 237 34.00 -0.90 13.90
C VAL A 237 35.23 -0.53 13.06
N GLU A 238 35.64 -1.42 12.16
CA GLU A 238 36.79 -1.25 11.27
C GLU A 238 36.59 -0.16 10.21
N ARG A 239 35.34 0.29 9.99
CA ARG A 239 35.02 1.35 9.02
C ARG A 239 34.97 2.74 9.65
N CYS A 240 35.08 2.85 10.98
CA CYS A 240 35.07 4.15 11.63
C CYS A 240 36.35 4.94 11.30
N LEU A 241 36.18 6.18 10.84
CA LEU A 241 37.30 7.03 10.44
C LEU A 241 37.97 7.76 11.61
N HIS A 242 37.31 7.85 12.77
CA HIS A 242 37.84 8.55 13.94
C HIS A 242 38.67 7.65 14.86
N THR A 243 38.35 6.36 14.93
CA THR A 243 39.02 5.38 15.82
C THR A 243 39.22 4.06 15.09
N PRO A 244 40.13 4.00 14.09
CA PRO A 244 40.41 2.76 13.38
C PRO A 244 41.06 1.74 14.32
N GLY A 245 40.68 0.47 14.18
CA GLY A 245 41.33 -0.66 14.87
C GLY A 245 40.77 -1.01 16.25
N VAL A 246 39.71 -0.34 16.72
CA VAL A 246 38.99 -0.80 17.93
C VAL A 246 38.23 -2.10 17.68
N ARG A 247 38.01 -2.88 18.73
CA ARG A 247 37.35 -4.19 18.64
C ARG A 247 35.85 -4.14 18.92
N TYR A 248 35.42 -3.19 19.75
CA TYR A 248 34.04 -3.12 20.21
C TYR A 248 33.37 -1.80 19.78
N PRO A 249 32.06 -1.81 19.48
CA PRO A 249 31.34 -0.60 19.07
C PRO A 249 31.37 0.55 20.08
N ASP A 250 31.32 0.23 21.37
CA ASP A 250 31.35 1.17 22.49
C ASP A 250 32.69 1.90 22.65
N ASP A 251 33.78 1.34 22.11
CA ASP A 251 35.09 1.99 22.04
C ASP A 251 35.20 3.03 20.91
N LEU A 252 34.19 3.13 20.04
CA LEU A 252 34.21 4.07 18.92
C LEU A 252 34.02 5.51 19.39
N ALA A 253 34.84 6.44 18.90
CA ALA A 253 34.62 7.88 19.13
C ALA A 253 33.25 8.37 18.61
N CYS A 254 32.65 7.66 17.64
CA CYS A 254 31.32 7.96 17.11
C CYS A 254 30.17 7.44 18.00
N TYR A 255 30.41 6.53 18.96
CA TYR A 255 29.37 5.78 19.65
C TYR A 255 28.36 6.68 20.37
N ASP A 256 28.85 7.64 21.16
CA ASP A 256 27.99 8.59 21.89
C ASP A 256 27.17 9.47 20.93
N GLY A 257 27.78 9.92 19.84
CA GLY A 257 27.09 10.70 18.81
C GLY A 257 25.96 9.91 18.14
N LEU A 258 26.24 8.64 17.79
CA LEU A 258 25.25 7.71 17.24
C LEU A 258 24.11 7.43 18.23
N ARG A 259 24.43 7.18 19.50
CA ARG A 259 23.43 6.91 20.54
C ARG A 259 22.52 8.12 20.78
N LYS A 260 23.09 9.33 20.82
CA LYS A 260 22.32 10.59 20.91
C LYS A 260 21.43 10.78 19.69
N PHE A 261 21.96 10.55 18.49
CA PHE A 261 21.18 10.60 17.26
C PHE A 261 20.00 9.63 17.30
N TRP A 262 20.26 8.38 17.72
CA TRP A 262 19.25 7.33 17.76
C TRP A 262 18.10 7.67 18.71
N ARG A 263 18.42 8.09 19.94
CA ARG A 263 17.43 8.53 20.93
C ARG A 263 16.58 9.69 20.43
N ARG A 264 17.18 10.63 19.70
CA ARG A 264 16.50 11.84 19.23
C ARG A 264 15.65 11.59 17.98
N ASN A 265 16.11 10.78 17.04
CA ASN A 265 15.53 10.71 15.70
C ASN A 265 14.93 9.34 15.36
N VAL A 266 15.34 8.26 16.03
CA VAL A 266 14.87 6.89 15.71
C VAL A 266 13.88 6.38 16.76
N VAL A 267 14.16 6.56 18.05
CA VAL A 267 13.24 6.15 19.13
C VAL A 267 11.83 6.76 19.00
N PRO A 268 11.64 8.03 18.58
CA PRO A 268 10.29 8.57 18.40
C PRO A 268 9.46 7.87 17.32
N LEU A 269 10.10 7.24 16.31
CA LEU A 269 9.42 6.58 15.18
C LEU A 269 8.59 5.37 15.63
N VAL A 270 8.90 4.80 16.79
CA VAL A 270 8.25 3.61 17.36
C VAL A 270 7.37 3.95 18.56
N SER A 271 7.08 5.25 18.77
CA SER A 271 6.18 5.69 19.83
C SER A 271 4.79 5.05 19.69
N LEU A 272 4.18 4.67 20.82
CA LEU A 272 2.80 4.19 20.85
C LEU A 272 1.79 5.27 20.46
N THR A 273 2.18 6.54 20.57
CA THR A 273 1.31 7.68 20.26
C THR A 273 1.29 8.04 18.78
N ARG A 274 2.10 7.38 17.95
CA ARG A 274 2.22 7.67 16.52
C ARG A 274 2.12 6.41 15.67
N PRO A 275 1.55 6.50 14.46
CA PRO A 275 1.67 5.43 13.48
C PRO A 275 3.14 5.18 13.12
N ILE A 276 3.45 3.97 12.65
CA ILE A 276 4.75 3.69 12.03
C ILE A 276 4.68 4.23 10.60
N ASP A 277 5.42 5.30 10.32
CA ASP A 277 5.52 5.86 8.97
C ASP A 277 6.95 5.71 8.42
N PHE A 278 7.08 4.91 7.36
CA PHE A 278 8.34 4.72 6.64
C PHE A 278 8.91 5.99 5.99
N LEU A 279 8.10 7.04 5.79
CA LEU A 279 8.61 8.34 5.34
C LEU A 279 9.35 9.11 6.42
N GLU A 280 9.00 8.91 7.70
CA GLU A 280 9.65 9.60 8.82
C GLU A 280 11.06 9.05 9.14
N PHE A 281 11.44 7.91 8.55
CA PHE A 281 12.74 7.29 8.81
C PHE A 281 13.87 8.19 8.31
N PRO A 282 14.86 8.53 9.15
CA PRO A 282 15.95 9.39 8.77
C PRO A 282 16.68 8.89 7.51
N THR A 283 16.73 9.74 6.49
CA THR A 283 17.47 9.51 5.24
C THR A 283 18.91 10.02 5.34
N THR A 284 19.23 10.74 6.40
CA THR A 284 20.56 11.28 6.70
C THR A 284 20.85 11.15 8.20
N CYS A 285 22.13 11.13 8.56
CA CYS A 285 22.56 11.12 9.95
C CYS A 285 23.54 12.27 10.16
N PHE A 286 23.03 13.40 10.66
CA PHE A 286 23.83 14.55 11.06
C PHE A 286 23.92 14.60 12.58
N ALA A 287 25.04 14.13 13.12
CA ALA A 287 25.31 14.14 14.55
C ALA A 287 26.77 14.53 14.80
N GLU A 288 26.97 15.41 15.77
CA GLU A 288 28.30 15.84 16.19
C GLU A 288 29.13 14.62 16.66
N GLY A 289 30.38 14.56 16.21
CA GLY A 289 31.31 13.45 16.53
C GLY A 289 31.07 12.16 15.75
N VAL A 290 30.10 12.12 14.81
CA VAL A 290 29.87 10.94 13.96
C VAL A 290 30.56 11.11 12.61
N CYS A 291 31.45 10.19 12.26
CA CYS A 291 32.12 10.20 10.96
C CYS A 291 31.17 9.78 9.83
N PRO A 292 31.45 10.16 8.57
CA PRO A 292 30.60 9.83 7.42
C PRO A 292 30.32 8.33 7.24
N SER A 293 31.27 7.45 7.55
CA SER A 293 31.06 6.00 7.42
C SER A 293 30.05 5.45 8.43
N CYS A 294 30.15 5.88 9.69
CA CYS A 294 29.19 5.51 10.74
C CYS A 294 27.80 6.10 10.46
N ALA A 295 27.73 7.34 9.95
CA ALA A 295 26.47 7.96 9.50
C ALA A 295 25.82 7.16 8.35
N ALA A 296 26.61 6.73 7.36
CA ALA A 296 26.14 5.89 6.27
C ALA A 296 25.65 4.51 6.76
N ALA A 297 26.28 3.93 7.79
CA ALA A 297 25.83 2.69 8.41
C ALA A 297 24.44 2.84 9.05
N VAL A 298 24.16 3.97 9.72
CA VAL A 298 22.82 4.28 10.26
C VAL A 298 21.78 4.33 9.14
N VAL A 299 22.01 5.13 8.10
CA VAL A 299 21.07 5.28 6.98
C VAL A 299 20.86 3.94 6.27
N GLY A 300 21.94 3.18 6.04
CA GLY A 300 21.88 1.85 5.45
C GLY A 300 21.05 0.88 6.29
N HIS A 301 21.22 0.89 7.61
CA HIS A 301 20.45 0.07 8.54
C HIS A 301 18.95 0.41 8.49
N LEU A 302 18.60 1.70 8.58
CA LEU A 302 17.20 2.16 8.53
C LEU A 302 16.53 1.81 7.19
N ASN A 303 17.23 1.98 6.07
CA ASN A 303 16.70 1.60 4.75
C ASN A 303 16.54 0.09 4.58
N ASN A 304 17.45 -0.70 5.13
CA ASN A 304 17.34 -2.15 5.18
C ASN A 304 16.18 -2.60 6.08
N ALA A 305 16.00 -1.98 7.25
CA ALA A 305 14.87 -2.26 8.13
C ALA A 305 13.53 -1.97 7.44
N LYS A 306 13.39 -0.82 6.77
CA LYS A 306 12.19 -0.49 5.96
C LYS A 306 11.91 -1.57 4.91
N TYR A 307 12.92 -1.98 4.16
CA TYR A 307 12.77 -3.02 3.13
C TYR A 307 12.30 -4.35 3.71
N VAL A 308 12.91 -4.81 4.81
CA VAL A 308 12.53 -6.06 5.46
C VAL A 308 11.10 -5.96 6.01
N MET A 309 10.75 -4.87 6.67
CA MET A 309 9.38 -4.67 7.19
C MET A 309 8.36 -4.60 6.06
N TRP A 310 8.69 -3.93 4.95
CA TRP A 310 7.84 -3.88 3.76
C TRP A 310 7.56 -5.28 3.21
N ALA A 311 8.59 -6.11 3.03
CA ALA A 311 8.41 -7.50 2.57
C ALA A 311 7.47 -8.34 3.47
N LYS A 312 7.32 -7.96 4.75
CA LYS A 312 6.47 -8.64 5.74
C LYS A 312 5.05 -8.10 5.87
N LEU A 313 4.66 -7.06 5.14
CA LEU A 313 3.29 -6.54 5.22
C LEU A 313 2.22 -7.63 5.03
N PRO A 314 2.35 -8.59 4.09
CA PRO A 314 1.39 -9.69 3.97
C PRO A 314 1.26 -10.53 5.25
N ILE A 315 2.35 -10.73 5.98
CA ILE A 315 2.34 -11.51 7.23
C ILE A 315 1.66 -10.69 8.34
N TYR A 316 2.01 -9.41 8.49
CA TYR A 316 1.42 -8.55 9.52
C TYR A 316 -0.10 -8.51 9.41
N PHE A 317 -0.63 -8.39 8.19
CA PHE A 317 -2.07 -8.27 7.96
C PHE A 317 -2.77 -9.60 7.65
N ARG A 318 -2.07 -10.74 7.80
CA ARG A 318 -2.62 -12.10 7.58
C ARG A 318 -3.12 -12.33 6.14
N LEU A 319 -2.44 -11.74 5.16
CA LEU A 319 -2.75 -11.79 3.73
C LEU A 319 -1.91 -12.80 2.95
N THR A 320 -1.03 -13.57 3.62
CA THR A 320 -0.08 -14.50 2.99
C THR A 320 -0.73 -15.59 2.12
N GLY A 321 -1.99 -15.93 2.37
CA GLY A 321 -2.73 -16.94 1.61
C GLY A 321 -3.38 -16.43 0.33
N ILE A 322 -3.37 -15.12 0.09
CA ILE A 322 -4.08 -14.50 -1.04
C ILE A 322 -3.19 -13.63 -1.93
N VAL A 323 -2.06 -13.11 -1.42
CA VAL A 323 -1.11 -12.33 -2.23
C VAL A 323 -0.15 -13.22 -3.00
N SER A 324 0.42 -12.67 -4.08
CA SER A 324 1.42 -13.34 -4.90
C SER A 324 2.69 -13.67 -4.10
N PRO A 325 3.32 -14.84 -4.35
CA PRO A 325 4.64 -15.14 -3.80
C PRO A 325 5.67 -14.07 -4.19
N GLY A 326 6.54 -13.65 -3.27
CA GLY A 326 7.52 -12.60 -3.56
C GLY A 326 6.97 -11.18 -3.55
N TRP A 327 5.76 -10.99 -3.01
CA TRP A 327 5.15 -9.68 -2.84
C TRP A 327 6.12 -8.64 -2.25
N GLY A 328 6.15 -7.45 -2.86
CA GLY A 328 6.85 -6.28 -2.37
C GLY A 328 8.37 -6.27 -2.47
N LEU A 329 8.99 -7.29 -3.07
CA LEU A 329 10.45 -7.37 -3.22
C LEU A 329 11.01 -6.55 -4.39
N GLY A 330 10.17 -6.21 -5.39
CA GLY A 330 10.56 -5.50 -6.61
C GLY A 330 11.26 -6.40 -7.65
N PHE A 331 11.67 -5.83 -8.77
CA PHE A 331 12.32 -6.57 -9.88
C PHE A 331 13.74 -7.05 -9.54
N ASP A 332 14.46 -6.32 -8.68
CA ASP A 332 15.85 -6.61 -8.30
C ASP A 332 15.95 -7.32 -6.93
N ALA A 333 14.96 -8.15 -6.61
CA ALA A 333 14.80 -8.78 -5.30
C ALA A 333 16.06 -9.51 -4.83
N ASP A 334 16.65 -10.36 -5.68
CA ASP A 334 17.81 -11.17 -5.32
C ASP A 334 19.05 -10.31 -4.99
N GLU A 335 19.32 -9.29 -5.81
CA GLU A 335 20.41 -8.35 -5.56
C GLU A 335 20.16 -7.60 -4.24
N ARG A 336 18.94 -7.09 -4.06
CA ARG A 336 18.57 -6.34 -2.86
C ARG A 336 18.69 -7.19 -1.59
N ILE A 337 18.25 -8.44 -1.63
CA ILE A 337 18.36 -9.41 -0.52
C ILE A 337 19.83 -9.68 -0.21
N ASN A 338 20.67 -9.92 -1.22
CA ASN A 338 22.09 -10.23 -1.01
C ASN A 338 22.87 -9.06 -0.37
N LEU A 339 22.37 -7.83 -0.49
CA LEU A 339 22.93 -6.64 0.17
C LEU A 339 22.49 -6.49 1.65
N LEU A 340 21.51 -7.25 2.12
CA LEU A 340 21.08 -7.20 3.52
C LEU A 340 22.10 -7.86 4.45
N PRO A 341 22.19 -7.46 5.73
CA PRO A 341 22.84 -8.24 6.77
C PRO A 341 22.25 -9.65 6.84
N ARG A 342 23.10 -10.65 7.10
CA ARG A 342 22.72 -12.08 7.06
C ARG A 342 21.43 -12.43 7.83
N PRO A 343 21.20 -11.96 9.07
CA PRO A 343 19.96 -12.24 9.78
C PRO A 343 18.71 -11.78 9.01
N TRP A 344 18.79 -10.64 8.33
CA TRP A 344 17.70 -10.09 7.53
C TRP A 344 17.56 -10.76 6.16
N GLN A 345 18.64 -11.30 5.59
CA GLN A 345 18.54 -12.17 4.42
C GLN A 345 17.73 -13.42 4.74
N ASP A 346 18.07 -14.07 5.85
CA ASP A 346 17.41 -15.31 6.28
C ASP A 346 15.93 -15.04 6.60
N GLU A 347 15.63 -13.89 7.20
CA GLU A 347 14.28 -13.43 7.47
C GLU A 347 13.47 -13.18 6.19
N VAL A 348 14.00 -12.45 5.20
CA VAL A 348 13.29 -12.21 3.92
C VAL A 348 13.14 -13.50 3.11
N ARG A 349 14.14 -14.40 3.13
CA ARG A 349 14.01 -15.72 2.51
C ARG A 349 12.95 -16.59 3.22
N ALA A 350 12.81 -16.46 4.53
CA ALA A 350 11.72 -17.13 5.25
C ALA A 350 10.35 -16.63 4.78
N VAL A 351 10.19 -15.31 4.58
CA VAL A 351 8.96 -14.71 4.01
C VAL A 351 8.65 -15.28 2.63
N LEU A 352 9.65 -15.38 1.75
CA LEU A 352 9.49 -15.97 0.42
C LEU A 352 8.95 -17.41 0.46
N ASN A 353 9.40 -18.17 1.44
CA ASN A 353 8.96 -19.56 1.62
C ASN A 353 7.57 -19.67 2.27
N VAL A 354 7.01 -18.61 2.85
CA VAL A 354 5.66 -18.64 3.46
C VAL A 354 4.61 -18.99 2.42
N ALA A 355 4.74 -18.53 1.18
CA ALA A 355 3.77 -18.84 0.12
C ALA A 355 3.71 -20.34 -0.23
N GLN A 356 4.68 -21.15 0.19
CA GLN A 356 4.73 -22.60 -0.06
C GLN A 356 4.00 -23.42 1.02
N ASP A 357 3.69 -22.82 2.18
CA ASP A 357 3.06 -23.48 3.32
C ASP A 357 1.93 -22.60 3.90
N PRO A 358 0.65 -23.01 3.73
CA PRO A 358 -0.51 -22.26 4.24
C PRO A 358 -0.43 -21.90 5.72
N ASP A 359 0.22 -22.73 6.53
CA ASP A 359 0.34 -22.53 7.99
C ASP A 359 1.57 -21.68 8.36
N ALA A 360 2.51 -21.45 7.44
CA ALA A 360 3.73 -20.69 7.73
C ALA A 360 3.43 -19.22 8.03
N GLY A 361 2.46 -18.61 7.35
CA GLY A 361 2.07 -17.21 7.57
C GLY A 361 1.55 -16.97 8.98
N PRO A 362 0.51 -17.71 9.43
CA PRO A 362 0.02 -17.63 10.80
C PRO A 362 1.10 -17.91 11.86
N ARG A 363 1.96 -18.92 11.65
CA ARG A 363 3.07 -19.21 12.58
C ARG A 363 4.07 -18.05 12.65
N MET A 364 4.43 -17.46 11.52
CA MET A 364 5.35 -16.31 11.48
C MET A 364 4.71 -15.06 12.11
N PHE A 365 3.42 -14.82 11.90
CA PHE A 365 2.67 -13.77 12.61
C PHE A 365 2.77 -13.96 14.13
N GLU A 366 2.54 -15.17 14.63
CA GLU A 366 2.63 -15.47 16.07
C GLU A 366 4.06 -15.35 16.61
N GLN A 367 5.07 -15.70 15.83
CA GLN A 367 6.47 -15.48 16.18
C GLN A 367 6.80 -13.98 16.27
N LEU A 368 6.30 -13.17 15.34
CA LEU A 368 6.50 -11.72 15.37
C LEU A 368 5.72 -11.06 16.52
N ARG A 369 4.55 -11.58 16.87
CA ARG A 369 3.75 -11.10 18.00
C ARG A 369 4.39 -11.44 19.35
N ASN A 370 4.84 -12.68 19.54
CA ASN A 370 5.29 -13.19 20.84
C ASN A 370 6.81 -13.26 21.00
N GLY A 371 7.56 -12.99 19.93
CA GLY A 371 9.01 -13.06 19.93
C GLY A 371 9.64 -12.11 20.95
N PRO A 372 10.82 -12.44 21.51
CA PRO A 372 11.48 -11.58 22.48
C PRO A 372 11.72 -10.19 21.87
N LEU A 373 11.59 -9.16 22.71
CA LEU A 373 12.25 -7.87 22.43
C LEU A 373 13.74 -8.16 22.61
N LEU A 374 14.50 -8.09 21.51
CA LEU A 374 15.94 -8.37 21.52
C LEU A 374 16.67 -7.43 22.48
#